data_AF-A0A940L564-F1
#
_entry.id   AF-A0A940L564-F1
#
_cell.length_a   1.000
_cell.length_b   1.000
_cell.length_c   1.000
_cell.angle_alpha   90.00
_cell.angle_beta   90.00
_cell.angle_gamma   90.00
#
_symmetry.space_group_name_H-M   'P 1'
#
loop_
_entity.id
_entity.type
_entity.pdbx_description
1 polymer ?
#
loop_
_entity_poly.entity_id
_entity_poly.type
_entity_poly.pdbx_seq_one_letter_code
_entity_poly.pdbx_strand_id
1 'polypeptide(L)'
;MNSYVQEFLDFLDKEDDRDYGDFKREVDLHLLRMSEGMRPMNREQYLRIRKLREELLWMYHDDVDEMRSHLRDEVTRLELGH
;
A
#
# COMPACT_ATOMS: atom_id res chain seq x y z
N MET A 1 9.32 -10.70 -5.47
CA MET A 1 8.65 -9.59 -4.76
C MET A 1 8.34 -8.54 -5.79
N ASN A 2 7.06 -8.19 -5.95
CA ASN A 2 6.58 -7.23 -6.95
C ASN A 2 7.33 -5.88 -6.81
N SER A 3 7.87 -5.35 -7.92
CA SER A 3 8.68 -4.11 -7.91
C SER A 3 7.91 -2.92 -7.33
N TYR A 4 6.61 -2.84 -7.60
CA TYR A 4 5.75 -1.76 -7.10
C TYR A 4 5.59 -1.79 -5.59
N VAL A 5 5.67 -2.98 -4.98
CA VAL A 5 5.58 -3.15 -3.52
C VAL A 5 6.88 -2.75 -2.85
N GLN A 6 8.02 -3.12 -3.44
CA GLN A 6 9.32 -2.68 -2.93
C GLN A 6 9.44 -1.16 -3.00
N GLU A 7 9.04 -0.54 -4.12
CA GLU A 7 9.01 0.91 -4.26
C GLU A 7 8.11 1.58 -3.20
N PHE A 8 6.97 0.96 -2.86
CA PHE A 8 6.07 1.51 -1.85
C PHE A 8 6.64 1.36 -0.43
N LEU A 9 7.30 0.24 -0.12
CA LEU A 9 8.00 0.06 1.16
C LEU A 9 9.17 1.04 1.31
N ASP A 10 9.90 1.31 0.22
CA ASP A 10 10.99 2.28 0.21
C ASP A 10 10.49 3.73 0.38
N PHE A 11 9.27 4.03 -0.08
CA PHE A 11 8.59 5.30 0.21
C PHE A 11 8.27 5.43 1.69
N LEU A 12 7.65 4.41 2.30
CA LEU A 12 7.32 4.41 3.73
C LEU A 12 8.56 4.51 4.62
N ASP A 13 9.73 4.04 4.18
CA ASP A 13 11.00 4.14 4.92
C ASP A 13 11.62 5.54 4.89
N LYS A 14 11.25 6.36 3.89
CA LYS A 14 11.82 7.69 3.65
C LYS A 14 10.89 8.84 4.07
N GLU A 15 9.62 8.55 4.28
CA GLU A 15 8.65 9.56 4.72
C GLU A 15 8.95 10.00 6.15
N ASP A 16 9.36 11.24 6.27
CA ASP A 16 9.66 11.92 7.52
C ASP A 16 8.51 12.91 7.78
N ASP A 17 7.41 12.39 8.32
CA ASP A 17 6.32 13.00 9.13
C ASP A 17 5.82 14.44 8.84
N ARG A 18 6.20 15.07 7.73
CA ARG A 18 6.12 16.54 7.61
C ARG A 18 4.92 17.04 6.80
N ASP A 19 4.24 16.20 6.00
CA ASP A 19 3.01 16.62 5.28
C ASP A 19 2.04 15.45 4.99
N TYR A 20 0.93 15.38 5.74
CA TYR A 20 -0.14 14.39 5.54
C TYR A 20 -0.82 14.48 4.16
N GLY A 21 -0.89 15.68 3.57
CA GLY A 21 -1.51 15.89 2.26
C GLY A 21 -0.72 15.21 1.15
N ASP A 22 0.60 15.38 1.18
CA ASP A 22 1.52 14.73 0.24
C ASP A 22 1.58 13.22 0.50
N PHE A 23 1.63 12.80 1.77
CA PHE A 23 1.61 11.39 2.14
C PHE A 23 0.42 10.63 1.53
N LYS A 24 -0.80 11.15 1.71
CA LYS A 24 -2.01 10.53 1.18
C LYS A 24 -1.98 10.39 -0.34
N ARG A 25 -1.46 11.42 -1.02
CA ARG A 25 -1.33 11.43 -2.48
C ARG A 25 -0.36 10.35 -2.96
N GLU A 26 0.79 10.22 -2.29
CA GLU A 26 1.79 9.22 -2.65
C GLU A 26 1.29 7.79 -2.38
N VAL A 27 0.61 7.54 -1.25
CA VAL A 27 -0.08 6.26 -1.00
C VAL A 27 -1.06 5.91 -2.12
N ASP A 28 -1.88 6.87 -2.56
CA ASP A 28 -2.80 6.67 -3.68
C ASP A 28 -2.08 6.30 -4.98
N LEU A 29 -0.97 6.96 -5.28
CA LEU A 29 -0.16 6.70 -6.48
C LEU A 29 0.51 5.32 -6.43
N HIS A 30 1.06 4.92 -5.28
CA HIS A 30 1.69 3.62 -5.11
C HIS A 30 0.70 2.47 -5.21
N LEU A 31 -0.48 2.59 -4.57
CA LEU A 31 -1.54 1.60 -4.68
C LEU A 31 -2.10 1.49 -6.11
N LEU A 32 -2.21 2.61 -6.83
CA LEU A 32 -2.60 2.59 -8.24
C LEU A 32 -1.58 1.81 -9.07
N ARG A 33 -0.28 2.11 -8.96
CA ARG A 33 0.79 1.39 -9.69
C ARG A 33 0.81 -0.10 -9.35
N MET A 34 0.65 -0.44 -8.07
CA MET A 34 0.55 -1.82 -7.63
C MET A 34 -0.65 -2.53 -8.26
N SER A 35 -1.82 -1.86 -8.31
CA SER A 35 -3.02 -2.42 -8.94
C SER A 35 -2.86 -2.63 -10.45
N GLU A 36 -2.15 -1.74 -11.16
CA GLU A 36 -1.83 -1.92 -12.58
C GLU A 36 -0.94 -3.16 -12.80
N GLY A 37 0.05 -3.37 -11.91
CA GLY A 37 0.93 -4.54 -11.94
C GLY A 37 0.22 -5.88 -11.66
N MET A 38 -0.94 -5.85 -11.01
CA MET A 38 -1.75 -7.02 -10.67
C MET A 38 -2.86 -7.29 -11.69
N ARG A 39 -2.98 -6.50 -12.76
CA ARG A 39 -4.02 -6.71 -13.76
C ARG A 39 -3.78 -8.00 -14.57
N PRO A 40 -4.85 -8.75 -14.91
CA PRO A 40 -6.25 -8.48 -14.57
C PRO A 40 -6.59 -8.83 -13.11
N MET A 41 -7.26 -7.92 -12.41
CA MET A 41 -7.70 -8.12 -11.03
C MET A 41 -9.15 -8.58 -10.96
N ASN A 42 -9.45 -9.47 -10.00
CA ASN A 42 -10.81 -9.83 -9.64
C ASN A 42 -11.44 -8.83 -8.64
N ARG A 43 -12.76 -8.92 -8.42
CA ARG A 43 -13.51 -8.02 -7.54
C ARG A 43 -13.01 -8.06 -6.09
N GLU A 44 -12.57 -9.22 -5.60
CA GLU A 44 -12.06 -9.35 -4.23
C GLU A 44 -10.73 -8.62 -4.08
N GLN A 45 -9.80 -8.81 -5.02
CA GLN A 45 -8.52 -8.10 -5.06
C GLN A 45 -8.74 -6.58 -5.11
N TYR A 46 -9.71 -6.10 -5.89
CA TYR A 46 -10.03 -4.67 -5.95
C TYR A 46 -10.54 -4.13 -4.61
N LEU A 47 -11.43 -4.86 -3.94
CA LEU A 47 -11.94 -4.47 -2.62
C LEU A 47 -10.84 -4.49 -1.56
N ARG A 48 -9.92 -5.46 -1.62
CA ARG A 48 -8.77 -5.53 -0.72
C ARG A 48 -7.83 -4.35 -0.90
N ILE A 49 -7.48 -3.95 -2.12
CA ILE A 49 -6.66 -2.75 -2.36
C ILE A 49 -7.35 -1.49 -1.80
N ARG A 50 -8.67 -1.37 -1.99
CA ARG A 50 -9.43 -0.25 -1.43
C ARG A 50 -9.40 -0.23 0.10
N LYS A 51 -9.52 -1.39 0.74
CA LYS A 51 -9.44 -1.52 2.21
C LYS A 51 -8.04 -1.19 2.72
N LEU A 52 -7.02 -1.73 2.08
CA LEU A 52 -5.61 -1.47 2.39
C LEU A 52 -5.30 0.03 2.34
N ARG A 53 -5.83 0.75 1.35
CA ARG A 53 -5.73 2.21 1.29
C ARG A 53 -6.26 2.88 2.56
N GLU A 54 -7.48 2.54 2.96
CA GLU A 54 -8.14 3.15 4.12
C GLU A 54 -7.37 2.85 5.41
N GLU A 55 -6.86 1.63 5.56
CA GLU A 55 -6.04 1.21 6.71
C GLU A 55 -4.71 1.95 6.76
N LEU A 56 -3.99 2.05 5.63
CA LEU A 56 -2.72 2.77 5.58
C LEU A 56 -2.89 4.27 5.92
N LEU A 57 -3.92 4.92 5.39
CA LEU A 57 -4.18 6.33 5.70
C LEU A 57 -4.56 6.56 7.18
N TRP A 58 -5.19 5.57 7.81
CA TRP A 58 -5.48 5.61 9.25
C TRP A 58 -4.23 5.44 10.09
N MET A 59 -3.40 4.45 9.77
CA MET A 59 -2.23 4.06 10.55
C MET A 59 -1.08 5.07 10.46
N TYR A 60 -1.04 5.90 9.42
CA TYR A 60 0.03 6.90 9.23
C TYR A 60 0.20 7.87 10.39
N HIS A 61 -0.88 8.20 11.09
CA HIS A 61 -0.81 9.11 12.23
C HIS A 61 -0.25 8.46 13.50
N ASP A 62 -0.19 7.13 13.55
CA ASP A 62 0.12 6.37 14.76
C ASP A 62 1.47 5.65 14.66
N ASP A 63 1.70 4.85 13.62
CA ASP A 63 2.89 3.99 13.54
C ASP A 63 3.23 3.54 12.08
N VAL A 64 4.29 4.13 11.52
CA VAL A 64 4.80 3.78 10.17
C VAL A 64 5.42 2.38 10.13
N ASP A 65 5.98 1.87 11.23
CA ASP A 65 6.47 0.49 11.31
C ASP A 65 5.32 -0.51 11.19
N GLU A 66 4.20 -0.23 11.86
CA GLU A 66 2.99 -1.06 11.77
C GLU A 66 2.40 -1.03 10.35
N MET A 67 2.37 0.13 9.70
CA MET A 67 1.96 0.26 8.29
C MET A 67 2.79 -0.61 7.35
N ARG A 68 4.11 -0.64 7.55
CA ARG A 68 5.03 -1.44 6.72
C ARG A 68 4.75 -2.93 6.88
N SER A 69 4.53 -3.39 8.12
CA SER A 69 4.19 -4.79 8.38
C SER A 69 2.84 -5.14 7.72
N HIS A 70 1.83 -4.28 7.89
CA HIS A 70 0.51 -4.49 7.32
C HIS A 70 0.51 -4.55 5.79
N LEU A 71 1.24 -3.63 5.13
CA LEU A 71 1.40 -3.64 3.68
C LEU A 71 2.05 -4.94 3.17
N ARG A 72 3.09 -5.45 3.86
CA ARG A 72 3.76 -6.70 3.48
C ARG A 72 2.83 -7.91 3.57
N ASP A 73 2.04 -7.98 4.65
CA ASP A 73 1.10 -9.08 4.87
C ASP A 73 -0.04 -9.06 3.85
N GLU A 74 -0.63 -7.89 3.58
CA GLU A 74 -1.72 -7.77 2.62
C GLU A 74 -1.28 -8.00 1.19
N VAL A 75 -0.08 -7.54 0.80
CA VAL A 75 0.50 -7.87 -0.52
C VAL A 75 0.69 -9.37 -0.68
N THR A 76 1.23 -10.04 0.33
CA THR A 76 1.42 -11.50 0.29
C THR A 76 0.09 -12.21 0.08
N ARG A 77 -0.99 -11.74 0.72
CA ARG A 77 -2.35 -12.28 0.53
C ARG A 77 -2.92 -11.98 -0.86
N LEU A 78 -2.63 -10.81 -1.43
CA LEU A 78 -3.06 -10.43 -2.78
C LEU A 78 -2.37 -11.28 -3.85
N GLU A 79 -1.09 -11.61 -3.66
CA GLU A 79 -0.31 -12.46 -4.57
C GLU A 79 -0.70 -13.95 -4.46
N LEU A 80 -1.03 -14.44 -3.26
CA LEU A 80 -1.44 -15.83 -3.01
C LEU A 80 -2.91 -16.11 -3.37
N GLY A 81 -3.74 -15.10 -3.60
CA GLY A 81 -5.14 -15.24 -4.03
C GLY A 81 -5.33 -15.57 -5.51
N HIS A 82 -4.28 -16.08 -6.18
CA HIS A 82 -4.24 -16.50 -7.58
C HIS A 82 -4.44 -18.01 -7.75
#